data_AF-A0A8J8BTS6-F1
#
_entry.id   AF-A0A8J8BTS6-F1
#
_cell.length_a   1.000
_cell.length_b   1.000
_cell.length_c   1.000
_cell.angle_alpha   90.00
_cell.angle_beta   90.00
_cell.angle_gamma   90.00
#
_symmetry.space_group_name_H-M   'P 1'
#
loop_
_entity.id
_entity.type
_entity.pdbx_description
1 polymer ?
#
loop_
_entity_poly.entity_id
_entity_poly.type
_entity_poly.pdbx_seq_one_letter_code
_entity_poly.pdbx_strand_id
1 'polypeptide(L)'
;MPIRKRSGHTSEKDTDKPATFVCPVCGKSVSEPHLPDVQSVIKEGWYFLQKTRILDSKVVLSHEFDHSYDEEEDMGMEEPHAVIAVISAEFDGKGECTVFDILEIRSCDTEDCIEEDTLKGDTKTIRRHKDEDK
;
A
#
# COMPACT_ATOMS: atom_id res chain seq x y z
N MET A 1 -18.24 -41.58 -23.81
CA MET A 1 -17.13 -41.16 -24.72
C MET A 1 -16.67 -39.76 -24.31
N PRO A 2 -15.38 -39.41 -24.47
CA PRO A 2 -14.50 -39.05 -23.35
C PRO A 2 -14.37 -37.55 -23.01
N ILE A 3 -13.95 -37.35 -21.76
CA ILE A 3 -13.45 -36.11 -21.14
C ILE A 3 -12.27 -35.56 -21.96
N ARG A 4 -12.44 -34.37 -22.55
CA ARG A 4 -11.32 -33.64 -23.17
C ARG A 4 -10.54 -32.91 -22.09
N LYS A 5 -9.44 -33.52 -21.66
CA LYS A 5 -8.35 -32.84 -20.95
C LYS A 5 -7.70 -31.84 -21.92
N ARG A 6 -7.75 -30.53 -21.63
CA ARG A 6 -6.77 -29.55 -22.13
C ARG A 6 -5.81 -29.35 -20.96
N SER A 7 -4.73 -30.13 -20.93
CA SER A 7 -3.40 -29.73 -21.44
C SER A 7 -3.01 -28.37 -20.89
N GLY A 8 -2.18 -28.40 -19.85
CA GLY A 8 -1.63 -27.24 -19.20
C GLY A 8 -0.87 -26.37 -20.20
N HIS A 9 -1.17 -25.08 -20.18
CA HIS A 9 -0.18 -24.06 -20.43
C HIS A 9 0.54 -23.85 -19.11
N THR A 10 1.70 -24.49 -18.95
CA THR A 10 2.74 -23.95 -18.09
C THR A 10 3.23 -22.69 -18.79
N SER A 11 2.71 -21.53 -18.38
CA SER A 11 3.37 -20.26 -18.69
C SER A 11 4.76 -20.34 -18.11
N GLU A 12 5.73 -20.31 -19.00
CA GLU A 12 7.13 -20.08 -18.69
C GLU A 12 7.20 -18.82 -17.83
N LYS A 13 7.74 -18.95 -16.60
CA LYS A 13 8.04 -17.81 -15.73
C LYS A 13 9.10 -16.99 -16.47
N ASP A 14 8.64 -15.89 -17.07
CA ASP A 14 9.50 -14.84 -17.57
C ASP A 14 10.46 -14.39 -16.46
N THR A 15 11.68 -14.13 -16.89
CA THR A 15 12.88 -13.86 -16.10
C THR A 15 12.69 -12.92 -14.92
N ASP A 16 13.16 -13.40 -13.77
CA ASP A 16 13.24 -12.82 -12.41
C ASP A 16 14.18 -11.59 -12.37
N LYS A 17 13.89 -10.55 -13.16
CA LYS A 17 14.56 -9.24 -12.97
C LYS A 17 13.77 -8.47 -11.93
N PRO A 18 14.43 -7.94 -10.88
CA PRO A 18 13.76 -7.12 -9.89
C PRO A 18 13.13 -5.92 -10.60
N ALA A 19 11.90 -5.58 -10.22
CA ALA A 19 11.24 -4.40 -10.76
C ALA A 19 12.04 -3.15 -10.37
N THR A 20 12.26 -2.25 -11.33
CA THR A 20 12.97 -0.99 -11.12
C THR A 20 12.11 0.15 -11.65
N PHE A 21 11.93 1.16 -10.83
CA PHE A 21 11.19 2.39 -11.14
C PHE A 21 12.11 3.60 -11.05
N VAL A 22 11.70 4.71 -11.65
CA VAL A 22 12.38 6.00 -11.51
C VAL A 22 11.57 6.86 -10.57
N CYS A 23 12.19 7.39 -9.52
CA CYS A 23 11.53 8.30 -8.60
C CYS A 23 11.17 9.61 -9.34
N PRO A 24 9.89 10.03 -9.35
CA PRO A 24 9.47 11.25 -10.04
C PRO A 24 9.97 12.54 -9.38
N VAL A 25 10.45 12.47 -8.13
CA VAL A 25 10.93 13.64 -7.36
C VAL A 25 12.41 13.90 -7.64
N CYS A 26 13.27 12.89 -7.52
CA CYS A 26 14.73 13.06 -7.63
C CYS A 26 15.33 12.44 -8.90
N GLY A 27 14.57 11.67 -9.68
CA GLY A 27 15.02 11.00 -10.90
C GLY A 27 15.91 9.77 -10.69
N LYS A 28 16.20 9.38 -9.44
CA LYS A 28 17.00 8.21 -9.08
C LYS A 28 16.16 6.92 -9.13
N SER A 29 16.82 5.77 -9.26
CA SER A 29 16.13 4.48 -9.31
C SER A 29 15.61 4.02 -7.94
N VAL A 30 14.50 3.28 -7.98
CA VAL A 30 13.91 2.60 -6.83
C VAL A 30 13.60 1.17 -7.24
N SER A 31 14.21 0.20 -6.57
CA SER A 31 14.04 -1.22 -6.81
C SER A 31 13.93 -1.99 -5.50
N GLU A 32 13.72 -3.30 -5.59
CA GLU A 32 13.73 -4.17 -4.41
C GLU A 32 15.11 -4.13 -3.73
N PRO A 33 15.18 -4.08 -2.38
CA PRO A 33 14.09 -4.25 -1.42
C PRO A 33 13.43 -2.94 -0.96
N HIS A 34 13.69 -1.81 -1.62
CA HIS A 34 13.22 -0.48 -1.22
C HIS A 34 11.84 -0.13 -1.76
N LEU A 35 11.23 -1.03 -2.52
CA LEU A 35 9.84 -0.94 -2.97
C LEU A 35 8.88 -1.54 -1.93
N PRO A 36 7.64 -1.03 -1.83
CA PRO A 36 6.61 -1.63 -1.00
C PRO A 36 6.31 -3.08 -1.41
N ASP A 37 6.07 -3.93 -0.43
CA ASP A 37 5.77 -5.34 -0.63
C ASP A 37 4.38 -5.73 -0.11
N VAL A 38 3.94 -6.95 -0.40
CA VAL A 38 2.63 -7.46 0.06
C VAL A 38 2.52 -7.40 1.59
N GLN A 39 3.63 -7.62 2.30
CA GLN A 39 3.66 -7.64 3.76
C GLN A 39 3.33 -6.26 4.34
N SER A 40 4.07 -5.24 3.92
CA SER A 40 3.88 -3.84 4.34
C SER A 40 2.53 -3.28 3.92
N VAL A 41 2.10 -3.50 2.67
CA VAL A 41 0.87 -2.88 2.15
C VAL A 41 -0.39 -3.60 2.62
N ILE A 42 -0.47 -4.93 2.46
CA ILE A 42 -1.71 -5.68 2.67
C ILE A 42 -1.84 -6.21 4.09
N LYS A 43 -0.76 -6.77 4.66
CA LYS A 43 -0.87 -7.41 5.99
C LYS A 43 -0.74 -6.40 7.12
N GLU A 44 0.16 -5.44 6.97
CA GLU A 44 0.44 -4.45 8.01
C GLU A 44 -0.37 -3.18 7.80
N GLY A 45 -0.39 -2.62 6.58
CA GLY A 45 -1.14 -1.41 6.26
C GLY A 45 -2.65 -1.56 6.45
N TRP A 46 -3.24 -2.70 6.08
CA TRP A 46 -4.70 -2.87 6.15
C TRP A 46 -5.18 -3.45 7.48
N TYR A 47 -4.28 -3.83 8.38
CA TYR A 47 -4.64 -4.24 9.73
C TYR A 47 -5.48 -3.18 10.46
N PHE A 48 -5.28 -1.89 10.11
CA PHE A 48 -6.00 -0.76 10.68
C PHE A 48 -7.42 -0.55 10.09
N LEU A 49 -7.72 -1.10 8.91
CA LEU A 49 -9.05 -1.03 8.30
C LEU A 49 -9.97 -2.14 8.85
N GLN A 50 -10.09 -2.23 10.18
CA GLN A 50 -10.64 -3.34 10.99
C GLN A 50 -11.99 -3.98 10.55
N LYS A 51 -12.69 -3.42 9.57
CA LYS A 51 -14.01 -3.88 9.09
C LYS A 51 -14.13 -4.04 7.58
N THR A 52 -13.07 -3.82 6.81
CA THR A 52 -13.10 -3.93 5.34
C THR A 52 -12.42 -5.21 4.89
N ARG A 53 -13.08 -5.97 4.01
CA ARG A 53 -12.52 -7.17 3.38
C ARG A 53 -12.80 -7.13 1.89
N ILE A 54 -11.76 -7.35 1.09
CA ILE A 54 -11.86 -7.46 -0.37
C ILE A 54 -11.77 -8.93 -0.74
N LEU A 55 -12.71 -9.41 -1.56
CA LEU A 55 -12.86 -10.80 -1.96
C LEU A 55 -13.12 -10.89 -3.46
N ASP A 56 -12.57 -11.91 -4.12
CA ASP A 56 -12.81 -12.23 -5.55
C ASP A 56 -12.74 -10.99 -6.46
N SER A 57 -11.75 -10.14 -6.23
CA SER A 57 -11.68 -8.80 -6.83
C SER A 57 -10.27 -8.43 -7.23
N LYS A 58 -10.16 -7.66 -8.31
CA LYS A 58 -8.98 -6.91 -8.68
C LYS A 58 -9.16 -5.45 -8.27
N VAL A 59 -8.19 -4.90 -7.55
CA VAL A 59 -8.24 -3.53 -7.04
C VAL A 59 -6.94 -2.79 -7.36
N VAL A 60 -7.03 -1.47 -7.39
CA VAL A 60 -5.88 -0.57 -7.50
C VAL A 60 -5.77 0.21 -6.21
N LEU A 61 -4.59 0.15 -5.59
CA LEU A 61 -4.28 0.76 -4.30
C LEU A 61 -3.25 1.86 -4.48
N SER A 62 -3.32 2.89 -3.66
CA SER A 62 -2.26 3.89 -3.52
C SER A 62 -1.62 3.67 -2.16
N HIS A 63 -0.30 3.55 -2.13
CA HIS A 63 0.47 3.37 -0.91
C HIS A 63 1.62 4.37 -0.87
N GLU A 64 1.62 5.21 0.16
CA GLU A 64 2.69 6.16 0.42
C GLU A 64 3.88 5.46 1.08
N PHE A 65 5.10 5.78 0.63
CA PHE A 65 6.34 5.32 1.25
C PHE A 65 7.47 6.33 1.04
N ASP A 66 8.50 6.26 1.88
CA ASP A 66 9.67 7.14 1.80
C ASP A 66 10.75 6.57 0.88
N HIS A 67 11.11 7.34 -0.14
CA HIS A 67 12.34 7.11 -0.88
C HIS A 67 13.52 7.68 -0.11
N SER A 68 14.27 6.79 0.54
CA SER A 68 15.33 7.15 1.49
C SER A 68 16.69 6.52 1.19
N TYR A 69 16.80 5.71 0.14
CA TYR A 69 18.03 5.03 -0.25
C TYR A 69 18.36 5.32 -1.71
N ASP A 70 19.58 5.79 -1.93
CA ASP A 70 20.15 6.01 -3.26
C ASP A 70 20.88 4.75 -3.73
N GLU A 71 20.32 4.10 -4.74
CA GLU A 71 20.91 2.89 -5.34
C GLU A 71 22.15 3.18 -6.18
N GLU A 72 22.28 4.41 -6.71
CA GLU A 72 23.44 4.80 -7.52
C GLU A 72 24.67 5.05 -6.65
N GLU A 73 24.46 5.64 -5.47
CA GLU A 73 25.51 5.95 -4.49
C GLU A 73 25.69 4.88 -3.41
N ASP A 74 24.82 3.85 -3.37
CA ASP A 74 24.79 2.78 -2.35
C ASP A 74 24.78 3.36 -0.91
N MET A 75 23.92 4.36 -0.69
CA MET A 75 23.83 5.04 0.60
C MET A 75 22.44 5.62 0.89
N GLY A 76 22.18 5.89 2.17
CA GLY A 76 20.98 6.62 2.58
C GLY A 76 21.01 8.05 2.06
N MET A 77 19.87 8.54 1.58
CA MET A 77 19.73 9.92 1.10
C MET A 77 19.76 10.91 2.27
N GLU A 78 20.41 12.06 2.05
CA GLU A 78 20.40 13.18 3.02
C GLU A 78 19.00 13.81 3.13
N GLU A 79 18.28 13.87 2.01
CA GLU A 79 16.92 14.41 1.92
C GLU A 79 15.94 13.32 1.41
N PRO A 80 15.47 12.42 2.29
CA PRO A 80 14.42 11.46 1.94
C PRO A 80 13.10 12.19 1.63
N HIS A 81 12.29 11.61 0.75
CA HIS A 81 11.02 12.21 0.33
C HIS A 81 9.93 11.16 0.10
N ALA A 82 8.70 11.52 0.40
CA ALA A 82 7.53 10.68 0.22
C ALA A 82 7.15 10.56 -1.27
N VAL A 83 6.80 9.36 -1.67
CA VAL A 83 6.26 9.01 -2.99
C VAL A 83 5.09 8.04 -2.84
N ILE A 84 4.26 7.95 -3.86
CA ILE A 84 3.11 7.05 -3.89
C ILE A 84 3.36 5.93 -4.88
N ALA A 85 3.30 4.68 -4.40
CA ALA A 85 3.19 3.51 -5.25
C ALA A 85 1.73 3.23 -5.62
N VAL A 86 1.43 3.13 -6.91
CA VAL A 86 0.14 2.65 -7.41
C VAL A 86 0.26 1.16 -7.67
N ILE A 87 -0.57 0.37 -6.99
CA ILE A 87 -0.42 -1.08 -6.89
C ILE A 87 -1.68 -1.76 -7.41
N SER A 88 -1.53 -2.70 -8.35
CA SER A 88 -2.59 -3.64 -8.72
C SER A 88 -2.53 -4.86 -7.80
N ALA A 89 -3.62 -5.16 -7.12
CA ALA A 89 -3.73 -6.35 -6.28
C ALA A 89 -4.95 -7.19 -6.68
N GLU A 90 -4.78 -8.52 -6.73
CA GLU A 90 -5.87 -9.46 -6.97
C GLU A 90 -6.09 -10.35 -5.75
N PHE A 91 -7.34 -10.43 -5.31
CA PHE A 91 -7.76 -11.17 -4.12
C PHE A 91 -8.64 -12.36 -4.49
N ASP A 92 -8.38 -13.50 -3.86
CA ASP A 92 -9.22 -14.68 -4.01
C ASP A 92 -10.50 -14.61 -3.14
N GLY A 93 -11.32 -15.67 -3.19
CA GLY A 93 -12.56 -15.76 -2.41
C GLY A 93 -12.35 -15.90 -0.90
N LYS A 94 -11.09 -16.03 -0.45
CA LYS A 94 -10.69 -15.98 0.96
C LYS A 94 -10.09 -14.63 1.33
N GLY A 95 -9.91 -13.72 0.39
CA GLY A 95 -9.28 -12.43 0.61
C GLY A 95 -7.77 -12.53 0.78
N GLU A 96 -7.16 -13.60 0.30
CA GLU A 96 -5.71 -13.70 0.17
C GLU A 96 -5.27 -12.97 -1.10
N CYS A 97 -4.24 -12.13 -1.00
CA CYS A 97 -3.65 -11.46 -2.14
C CYS A 97 -2.84 -12.48 -2.96
N THR A 98 -3.23 -12.65 -4.22
CA THR A 98 -2.66 -13.65 -5.14
C THR A 98 -1.80 -13.04 -6.24
N VAL A 99 -2.04 -11.77 -6.57
CA VAL A 99 -1.23 -10.96 -7.49
C VAL A 99 -0.97 -9.63 -6.81
N PHE A 100 0.27 -9.12 -6.93
CA PHE A 100 0.68 -7.84 -6.40
C PHE A 100 1.73 -7.24 -7.32
N ASP A 101 1.33 -6.21 -8.07
CA ASP A 101 2.18 -5.56 -9.05
C ASP A 101 2.20 -4.05 -8.79
N ILE A 102 3.40 -3.48 -8.66
CA ILE A 102 3.57 -2.03 -8.67
C ILE A 102 3.44 -1.58 -10.13
N LEU A 103 2.46 -0.72 -10.40
CA LEU A 103 2.18 -0.21 -11.74
C LEU A 103 3.02 1.03 -12.06
N GLU A 104 3.20 1.91 -11.07
CA GLU A 104 3.91 3.19 -11.21
C GLU A 104 4.26 3.79 -9.84
N ILE A 105 5.21 4.73 -9.84
CA ILE A 105 5.56 5.59 -8.71
C ILE A 105 5.22 7.04 -9.08
N ARG A 106 4.52 7.75 -8.19
CA ARG A 106 4.07 9.14 -8.34
C ARG A 106 4.61 10.01 -7.20
N SER A 107 4.64 11.33 -7.37
CA SER A 107 4.92 12.25 -6.27
C SER A 107 3.79 12.21 -5.24
N CYS A 108 4.11 12.32 -3.94
CA CYS A 108 3.09 12.64 -2.93
C CYS A 108 2.90 14.16 -2.98
N ASP A 109 1.92 14.62 -3.74
CA ASP A 109 1.50 16.02 -3.66
C ASP A 109 0.60 16.14 -2.42
N THR A 110 0.82 17.19 -1.61
CA THR A 110 0.21 17.43 -0.28
C THR A 110 -1.32 17.44 -0.21
N GLU A 111 -2.04 17.22 -1.32
CA GLU A 111 -3.51 17.13 -1.33
C GLU A 111 -4.03 15.68 -1.26
N ASP A 112 -3.18 14.67 -1.50
CA ASP A 112 -3.54 13.24 -1.47
C ASP A 112 -2.99 12.49 -0.24
N CYS A 113 -2.02 13.06 0.47
CA CYS A 113 -1.43 12.46 1.67
C CYS A 113 -2.35 12.82 2.88
N ILE A 114 -3.10 11.85 3.42
CA ILE A 114 -3.95 12.08 4.61
C ILE A 114 -3.03 12.32 5.80
N GLU A 115 -2.89 13.58 6.24
CA GLU A 115 -2.38 13.87 7.58
C GLU A 115 -3.30 13.16 8.59
N GLU A 116 -2.82 12.09 9.25
CA GLU A 116 -3.47 11.52 10.42
C GLU A 116 -3.31 12.50 11.60
N ASP A 117 -3.98 13.64 11.48
CA ASP A 117 -4.06 14.62 12.55
C ASP A 117 -4.99 14.06 13.63
N THR A 118 -4.32 13.47 14.62
CA THR A 118 -4.80 13.11 15.96
C THR A 118 -6.16 13.70 16.35
N LEU A 119 -7.16 12.83 16.51
CA LEU A 119 -8.39 13.08 17.24
C LEU A 119 -8.09 13.45 18.72
N LYS A 120 -7.70 14.71 18.97
CA LYS A 120 -7.83 15.30 20.31
C LYS A 120 -9.28 15.72 20.50
N GLY A 121 -10.10 14.75 20.90
CA GLY A 121 -11.45 15.00 21.38
C GLY A 121 -11.40 15.79 22.69
N ASP A 122 -11.66 17.09 22.61
CA ASP A 122 -12.04 17.90 23.77
C ASP A 122 -13.44 17.48 24.24
N THR A 123 -13.52 16.43 25.07
CA THR A 123 -14.76 16.11 25.78
C THR A 123 -14.98 17.13 26.89
N LYS A 124 -15.68 18.22 26.59
CA LYS A 124 -16.32 19.07 27.61
C LYS A 124 -17.36 18.25 28.38
N THR A 125 -17.05 17.93 29.64
CA THR A 125 -17.99 17.31 30.57
C THR A 125 -19.11 18.30 30.91
N ILE A 126 -20.32 18.06 30.41
CA ILE A 126 -21.53 18.77 30.83
C ILE A 126 -21.89 18.27 32.24
N ARG A 127 -21.62 19.10 33.26
CA ARG A 127 -22.14 18.87 34.62
C ARG A 127 -23.64 19.15 34.61
N ARG A 128 -24.46 18.11 34.73
CA ARG A 128 -25.89 18.26 35.05
C ARG A 128 -25.98 18.80 36.49
N HIS A 129 -26.45 20.05 36.63
CA HIS A 129 -27.01 20.52 37.88
C HIS A 129 -28.20 19.62 38.24
N LYS A 130 -28.18 19.11 39.46
CA LYS A 130 -29.33 18.44 40.06
C LYS A 130 -29.97 19.50 40.95
N ASP A 131 -31.12 19.99 40.53
CA ASP A 131 -31.99 20.85 41.33
C ASP A 131 -32.34 20.12 42.63
N GLU A 132 -32.00 20.73 43.76
CA GLU A 132 -32.54 20.37 45.07
C GLU A 132 -33.88 21.09 45.23
N ASP A 133 -34.97 20.37 44.99
CA ASP A 133 -36.31 20.77 45.40
C ASP A 133 -36.62 20.17 46.78
N LYS A 134 -36.70 21.10 47.75
CA LYS A 134 -37.58 21.12 48.93
C LYS A 134 -37.15 20.44 50.25
#